data_AF-R5BXR4-F1
#
_entry.id   AF-R5BXR4-F1
#
_cell.length_a   1.000
_cell.length_b   1.000
_cell.length_c   1.000
_cell.angle_alpha   90.00
_cell.angle_beta   90.00
_cell.angle_gamma   90.00
#
_symmetry.space_group_name_H-M   'P 1'
#
loop_
_entity.id
_entity.type
_entity.pdbx_description
1 polymer ?
#
loop_
_entity_poly.entity_id
_entity_poly.type
_entity_poly.pdbx_seq_one_letter_code
_entity_poly.pdbx_strand_id
1 'polypeptide(L)'
;MGQCYSVGLKIKVKHNSEEKAAEALRLHMLQDDKTEYNFEEFADFGVGTEKLDDLIRNCLAGWKSSPYCMEEVSGWKKYHNDFDASYGWDTVMKEMLETLTPFLEDQSKIDIYSDGYSIHGLVENGKCNWIYN
;
A
#
# COMPACT_ATOMS: atom_id res chain seq x y z
N MET A 1 -2.05 -12.55 18.09
CA MET A 1 -1.27 -13.43 17.20
C MET A 1 -1.25 -12.74 15.85
N GLY A 2 -0.07 -12.59 15.26
CA GLY A 2 0.12 -11.87 14.00
C GLY A 2 0.70 -12.78 12.93
N GLN A 3 0.92 -12.21 11.76
CA GLN A 3 1.55 -12.84 10.62
C GLN A 3 2.70 -11.95 10.13
N CYS A 4 3.80 -12.59 9.70
CA CYS A 4 4.90 -11.87 9.08
C CYS A 4 4.56 -11.59 7.62
N TYR A 5 4.81 -10.36 7.18
CA TYR A 5 4.63 -9.94 5.80
C TYR A 5 5.94 -9.40 5.22
N SER A 6 6.23 -9.78 3.99
CA SER A 6 7.20 -9.11 3.12
C SER A 6 6.47 -8.61 1.89
N VAL A 7 6.52 -7.31 1.63
CA VAL A 7 5.75 -6.68 0.55
C VAL A 7 6.63 -5.88 -0.38
N GLY A 8 6.38 -6.00 -1.68
CA GLY A 8 6.94 -5.14 -2.71
C GLY A 8 5.82 -4.49 -3.51
N LEU A 9 5.72 -3.17 -3.48
CA LEU A 9 4.77 -2.39 -4.26
C LEU A 9 5.54 -1.57 -5.30
N LYS A 10 5.17 -1.67 -6.58
CA LYS A 10 5.69 -0.82 -7.64
C LYS A 10 4.52 -0.14 -8.31
N ILE A 11 4.46 1.19 -8.23
CA ILE A 11 3.36 1.96 -8.83
C ILE A 11 3.89 3.12 -9.66
N LYS A 12 3.09 3.53 -10.63
CA LYS A 12 3.23 4.82 -11.29
C LYS A 12 1.85 5.44 -11.37
N VAL A 13 1.71 6.62 -10.78
CA VAL A 13 0.46 7.36 -10.82
C VAL A 13 0.33 8.04 -12.19
N LYS A 14 -0.86 8.00 -12.79
CA LYS A 14 -1.19 8.73 -14.01
C LYS A 14 -0.96 10.22 -13.83
N HIS A 15 -0.64 10.90 -14.93
CA HIS A 15 -0.42 12.35 -14.90
C HIS A 15 -1.60 13.10 -14.24
N ASN A 16 -1.31 14.06 -13.36
CA ASN A 16 -2.27 14.87 -12.61
C ASN A 16 -3.30 14.07 -11.78
N SER A 17 -2.95 12.85 -11.34
CA SER A 17 -3.85 11.99 -10.55
C SER A 17 -3.39 11.78 -9.10
N GLU A 18 -2.23 12.29 -8.70
CA GLU A 18 -1.66 12.04 -7.35
C GLU A 18 -2.55 12.55 -6.22
N GLU A 19 -3.05 13.78 -6.29
CA GLU A 19 -3.95 14.34 -5.28
C GLU A 19 -5.25 13.54 -5.17
N LYS A 20 -5.82 13.13 -6.32
CA LYS A 20 -7.05 12.32 -6.36
C LYS A 20 -6.83 10.92 -5.81
N ALA A 21 -5.67 10.33 -6.10
CA ALA A 21 -5.28 9.03 -5.55
C ALA A 21 -5.09 9.08 -4.03
N ALA A 22 -4.42 10.13 -3.53
CA ALA A 22 -4.27 10.38 -2.10
C ALA A 22 -5.64 10.56 -1.43
N GLU A 23 -6.50 11.39 -2.00
CA GLU A 23 -7.85 11.64 -1.46
C GLU A 23 -8.70 10.36 -1.43
N ALA A 24 -8.69 9.57 -2.52
CA ALA A 24 -9.45 8.33 -2.59
C ALA A 24 -8.98 7.31 -1.53
N LEU A 25 -7.66 7.13 -1.39
CA LEU A 25 -7.10 6.23 -0.39
C LEU A 25 -7.37 6.73 1.03
N ARG A 26 -7.21 8.03 1.29
CA ARG A 26 -7.53 8.64 2.59
C ARG A 26 -8.99 8.41 2.96
N LEU A 27 -9.92 8.66 2.03
CA LEU A 27 -11.35 8.45 2.26
C LEU A 27 -11.66 6.98 2.55
N HIS A 28 -11.06 6.05 1.82
CA HIS A 28 -11.20 4.62 2.08
C HIS A 28 -10.75 4.27 3.50
N MET A 29 -9.55 4.68 3.90
CA MET A 29 -9.01 4.36 5.23
C MET A 29 -9.79 5.04 6.37
N LEU A 30 -10.31 6.26 6.18
CA LEU A 30 -11.11 6.96 7.20
C LEU A 30 -12.55 6.41 7.32
N GLN A 31 -13.05 5.72 6.30
CA GLN A 31 -14.37 5.08 6.30
C GLN A 31 -14.32 3.61 6.75
N ASP A 32 -13.12 3.05 6.85
CA ASP A 32 -12.89 1.70 7.37
C ASP A 32 -12.90 1.71 8.91
N ASP A 33 -13.98 1.20 9.49
CA ASP A 33 -14.19 1.12 10.93
C ASP A 33 -13.61 -0.16 11.57
N LYS A 34 -12.96 -1.02 10.77
CA LYS A 34 -12.47 -2.34 11.20
C LYS A 34 -10.97 -2.40 11.37
N THR A 35 -10.24 -1.54 10.65
CA THR A 35 -8.78 -1.56 10.63
C THR A 35 -8.19 -0.47 11.52
N GLU A 36 -7.29 -0.87 12.42
CA GLU A 36 -6.49 0.07 13.20
C GLU A 36 -5.21 0.42 12.41
N TYR A 37 -5.23 1.55 11.71
CA TYR A 37 -4.10 2.04 10.92
C TYR A 37 -3.02 2.71 11.78
N ASN A 38 -3.24 2.89 13.09
CA ASN A 38 -2.31 3.54 14.03
C ASN A 38 -1.91 4.96 13.60
N PHE A 39 -2.86 5.76 13.07
CA PHE A 39 -2.57 7.08 12.51
C PHE A 39 -1.88 8.03 13.49
N GLU A 40 -2.27 8.02 14.77
CA GLU A 40 -1.66 8.87 15.81
C GLU A 40 -0.19 8.51 16.01
N GLU A 41 0.12 7.21 16.11
CA GLU A 41 1.49 6.73 16.27
C GLU A 41 2.35 7.06 15.03
N PHE A 42 1.81 6.86 13.82
CA PHE A 42 2.50 7.24 12.58
C PHE A 42 2.75 8.75 12.49
N ALA A 43 1.79 9.58 12.94
CA ALA A 43 1.92 11.03 12.95
C ALA A 43 3.04 11.49 13.89
N ASP A 44 3.24 10.85 15.04
CA ASP A 44 4.37 11.12 15.95
C ASP A 44 5.73 10.89 15.29
N PHE A 45 5.79 10.04 14.26
CA PHE A 45 6.99 9.81 13.45
C PHE A 45 7.03 10.63 12.15
N GLY A 46 6.10 11.56 11.96
CA GLY A 46 6.03 12.44 10.80
C GLY A 46 5.43 11.81 9.54
N VAL A 47 4.71 10.69 9.68
CA VAL A 47 3.94 10.05 8.60
C VAL A 47 2.50 10.51 8.72
N GLY A 48 2.07 11.37 7.80
CA GLY A 48 0.73 11.97 7.83
C GLY A 48 -0.32 11.14 7.08
N THR A 49 -1.49 11.76 6.90
CA THR A 49 -2.60 11.22 6.09
C THR A 49 -2.86 12.04 4.82
N GLU A 50 -2.02 13.05 4.53
CA GLU A 50 -2.28 14.01 3.46
C GLU A 50 -1.59 13.64 2.14
N LYS A 51 -0.42 12.98 2.20
CA LYS A 51 0.35 12.60 1.01
C LYS A 51 0.09 11.13 0.67
N LEU A 52 0.03 10.83 -0.62
CA LEU A 52 -0.12 9.46 -1.10
C LEU A 52 0.97 8.54 -0.54
N ASP A 53 2.21 9.00 -0.52
CA ASP A 53 3.35 8.19 -0.05
C ASP A 53 3.23 7.88 1.46
N ASP A 54 2.67 8.79 2.26
CA ASP A 54 2.44 8.57 3.69
C ASP A 54 1.27 7.60 3.92
N LEU A 55 0.19 7.72 3.14
CA LEU A 55 -0.94 6.79 3.18
C LEU A 55 -0.53 5.36 2.79
N ILE A 56 0.25 5.21 1.71
CA ILE A 56 0.84 3.93 1.33
C ILE A 56 1.72 3.40 2.45
N ARG A 57 2.52 4.26 3.08
CA ARG A 57 3.39 3.87 4.20
C ARG A 57 2.61 3.34 5.39
N ASN A 58 1.45 3.92 5.71
CA ASN A 58 0.54 3.41 6.75
C ASN A 58 0.02 2.01 6.40
N CYS A 59 -0.43 1.79 5.16
CA CYS A 59 -0.90 0.47 4.71
C CYS A 59 0.21 -0.60 4.72
N LEU A 60 1.46 -0.20 4.43
CA LEU A 60 2.62 -1.11 4.41
C LEU A 60 3.33 -1.18 5.77
N ALA A 61 2.76 -0.61 6.84
CA ALA A 61 3.32 -0.56 8.19
C ALA A 61 4.79 -0.09 8.24
N GLY A 62 5.11 0.96 7.49
CA GLY A 62 6.47 1.48 7.39
C GLY A 62 6.91 2.26 8.63
N TRP A 63 7.27 1.59 9.72
CA TRP A 63 7.81 2.25 10.92
C TRP A 63 9.17 2.90 10.67
N LYS A 64 9.61 3.82 11.55
CA LYS A 64 10.98 4.37 11.49
C LYS A 64 12.05 3.27 11.69
N SER A 65 11.70 2.20 12.40
CA SER A 65 12.56 1.05 12.65
C SER A 65 12.42 -0.08 11.64
N SER A 66 11.49 0.00 10.69
CA SER A 66 11.29 -1.03 9.68
C SER A 66 12.21 -0.78 8.47
N PRO A 67 12.56 -1.83 7.70
CA PRO A 67 13.37 -1.69 6.48
C PRO A 67 12.55 -1.09 5.31
N TYR A 68 11.76 -0.04 5.59
CA TYR A 68 10.95 0.63 4.59
C TYR A 68 11.86 1.32 3.57
N CYS A 69 11.78 0.88 2.32
CA CYS A 69 12.52 1.46 1.21
C CYS A 69 11.54 2.12 0.25
N MET A 70 11.86 3.35 -0.18
CA MET A 70 11.17 4.02 -1.28
C MET A 70 12.19 4.51 -2.31
N GLU A 71 12.04 4.05 -3.55
CA GLU A 71 12.85 4.47 -4.69
C GLU A 71 11.97 5.05 -5.78
N GLU A 72 12.41 6.16 -6.40
CA GLU A 72 11.74 6.72 -7.57
C GLU A 72 12.65 6.73 -8.79
N VAL A 73 12.20 6.11 -9.89
CA VAL A 73 12.92 6.09 -11.17
C VAL A 73 11.93 6.29 -12.32
N SER A 74 12.07 7.37 -13.09
CA SER A 74 11.22 7.67 -14.26
C SER A 74 9.71 7.70 -13.94
N GLY A 75 9.37 8.22 -12.76
CA GLY A 75 8.01 8.31 -12.21
C GLY A 75 7.45 6.99 -11.66
N TRP A 76 8.22 5.90 -11.70
CA TRP A 76 7.87 4.68 -10.97
C TRP A 76 8.38 4.79 -9.55
N LYS A 77 7.47 4.71 -8.58
CA LYS A 77 7.79 4.58 -7.16
C LYS A 77 7.76 3.11 -6.78
N LYS A 78 8.82 2.64 -6.12
CA LYS A 78 8.90 1.31 -5.54
C LYS A 78 8.94 1.43 -4.03
N TYR A 79 8.11 0.65 -3.37
CA TYR A 79 8.04 0.53 -1.93
C TYR A 79 8.33 -0.92 -1.55
N HIS A 80 9.09 -1.10 -0.48
CA HIS A 80 9.32 -2.40 0.10
C HIS A 80 9.33 -2.30 1.61
N ASN A 81 8.74 -3.27 2.30
CA ASN A 81 8.82 -3.37 3.74
C ASN A 81 8.63 -4.81 4.20
N ASP A 82 9.27 -5.15 5.32
CA ASP A 82 9.03 -6.38 6.08
C ASP A 82 8.46 -5.98 7.44
N PHE A 83 7.35 -6.58 7.86
CA PHE A 83 6.65 -6.21 9.09
C PHE A 83 5.74 -7.32 9.64
N ASP A 84 5.45 -7.23 10.93
CA ASP A 84 4.46 -8.08 11.60
C ASP A 84 3.14 -7.31 11.72
N ALA A 85 2.02 -7.93 11.36
CA ALA A 85 0.69 -7.35 11.52
C ALA A 85 -0.34 -8.41 11.95
N SER A 86 -1.56 -7.97 12.25
CA SER A 86 -2.67 -8.89 12.51
C SER A 86 -2.97 -9.76 11.28
N TYR A 87 -3.49 -10.96 11.50
CA TYR A 87 -4.03 -11.78 10.40
C TYR A 87 -5.05 -10.98 9.58
N GLY A 88 -5.00 -11.12 8.26
CA GLY A 88 -5.89 -10.42 7.33
C GLY A 88 -5.36 -9.06 6.85
N TRP A 89 -4.16 -8.63 7.28
CA TRP A 89 -3.56 -7.38 6.81
C TRP A 89 -3.25 -7.40 5.30
N ASP A 90 -3.17 -8.58 4.68
CA ASP A 90 -3.16 -8.73 3.23
C ASP A 90 -4.40 -8.11 2.55
N THR A 91 -5.56 -8.13 3.22
CA THR A 91 -6.77 -7.48 2.71
C THR A 91 -6.61 -5.96 2.67
N VAL A 92 -6.00 -5.35 3.70
CA VAL A 92 -5.68 -3.92 3.72
C VAL A 92 -4.79 -3.55 2.53
N MET A 93 -3.74 -4.34 2.27
CA MET A 93 -2.83 -4.11 1.14
C MET A 93 -3.51 -4.31 -0.22
N LYS A 94 -4.48 -5.23 -0.31
CA LYS A 94 -5.27 -5.44 -1.52
C LYS A 94 -6.22 -4.28 -1.78
N GLU A 95 -7.00 -3.87 -0.78
CA GLU A 95 -7.97 -2.79 -0.89
C GLU A 95 -7.28 -1.44 -1.17
N MET A 96 -6.07 -1.23 -0.62
CA MET A 96 -5.21 -0.11 -1.00
C MET A 96 -4.93 -0.12 -2.52
N LEU A 97 -4.44 -1.23 -3.09
CA LEU A 97 -4.13 -1.27 -4.52
C LEU A 97 -5.39 -1.14 -5.39
N GLU A 98 -6.50 -1.76 -4.99
CA GLU A 98 -7.79 -1.65 -5.68
C GLU A 98 -8.31 -0.20 -5.68
N THR A 99 -8.21 0.48 -4.54
CA THR A 99 -8.58 1.90 -4.41
C THR A 99 -7.74 2.79 -5.31
N LEU A 100 -6.43 2.50 -5.42
CA LEU A 100 -5.51 3.27 -6.26
C LEU A 100 -5.64 2.94 -7.75
N THR A 101 -6.09 1.74 -8.11
CA THR A 101 -6.13 1.21 -9.49
C THR A 101 -6.62 2.20 -10.56
N PRO A 102 -7.72 2.97 -10.36
CA PRO A 102 -8.19 3.93 -11.36
C PRO A 102 -7.14 5.01 -11.72
N PHE A 103 -6.24 5.31 -10.80
CA PHE A 103 -5.24 6.38 -10.89
C PHE A 103 -3.85 5.86 -11.28
N LEU A 104 -3.67 4.55 -11.42
CA LEU A 104 -2.36 3.94 -11.71
C LEU A 104 -2.20 3.61 -13.19
N GLU A 105 -1.00 3.80 -13.70
CA GLU A 105 -0.57 3.29 -15.00
C GLU A 105 -0.54 1.76 -14.97
N ASP A 106 -0.81 1.14 -16.13
CA ASP A 106 -0.65 -0.30 -16.32
C ASP A 106 0.78 -0.74 -15.97
N GLN A 107 0.93 -1.98 -15.50
CA GLN A 107 2.16 -2.55 -14.94
C GLN A 107 2.51 -2.08 -13.52
N SER A 108 1.64 -1.27 -12.89
CA SER A 108 1.65 -1.11 -11.43
C SER A 108 1.28 -2.45 -10.77
N LYS A 109 1.98 -2.84 -9.71
CA LYS A 109 1.82 -4.17 -9.10
C LYS A 109 2.17 -4.19 -7.63
N ILE A 110 1.64 -5.19 -6.92
CA ILE A 110 2.01 -5.53 -5.55
C ILE A 110 2.33 -7.02 -5.45
N ASP A 111 3.39 -7.36 -4.73
CA ASP A 111 3.80 -8.71 -4.39
C ASP A 111 3.77 -8.80 -2.86
N ILE A 112 2.88 -9.63 -2.29
CA ILE A 112 2.71 -9.83 -0.86
C ILE A 112 3.12 -11.27 -0.55
N TYR A 113 4.11 -11.43 0.31
CA TYR A 113 4.54 -12.71 0.84
C TYR A 113 4.18 -12.78 2.30
N SER A 114 3.55 -13.88 2.70
CA SER A 114 3.14 -14.11 4.06
C SER A 114 3.50 -15.52 4.50
N ASP A 115 3.32 -15.84 5.78
CA ASP A 115 3.67 -17.16 6.33
C ASP A 115 2.88 -18.28 5.63
N GLY A 116 3.46 -18.85 4.57
CA GLY A 116 2.95 -20.01 3.84
C GLY A 116 2.16 -19.75 2.57
N TYR A 117 1.98 -18.50 2.11
CA TYR A 117 1.31 -18.18 0.84
C TYR A 117 1.81 -16.86 0.24
N SER A 118 1.50 -16.63 -1.04
CA SER A 118 1.76 -15.34 -1.69
C SER A 118 0.56 -14.83 -2.50
N ILE A 119 0.43 -13.51 -2.53
CA ILE A 119 -0.60 -12.78 -3.29
C ILE A 119 0.09 -11.80 -4.23
N HIS A 120 -0.30 -11.83 -5.50
CA HIS A 120 0.24 -10.96 -6.53
C HIS A 120 -0.89 -10.17 -7.19
N GLY A 121 -0.78 -8.85 -7.19
CA GLY A 121 -1.73 -7.96 -7.86
C GLY A 121 -1.05 -7.22 -9.01
N LEU A 122 -1.70 -7.16 -10.17
CA LEU A 122 -1.20 -6.46 -11.36
C LEU A 122 -2.30 -5.57 -11.95
N VAL A 123 -1.99 -4.29 -12.13
CA VAL A 123 -2.86 -3.33 -12.81
C VAL A 123 -2.68 -3.43 -14.32
N GLU A 124 -3.75 -3.80 -15.02
CA GLU A 124 -3.84 -3.83 -16.48
C GLU A 124 -5.22 -3.38 -16.94
N ASN A 125 -5.27 -2.51 -17.95
CA ASN A 125 -6.50 -1.97 -18.51
C ASN A 125 -7.42 -1.35 -17.44
N GLY A 126 -6.82 -0.67 -16.45
CA GLY A 126 -7.55 -0.03 -15.35
C GLY A 126 -8.24 -1.00 -14.38
N LYS A 127 -7.81 -2.27 -14.33
CA LYS A 127 -8.28 -3.27 -13.35
C LYS A 127 -7.09 -3.89 -12.63
N CYS A 128 -7.27 -4.25 -11.37
CA CYS A 128 -6.31 -5.06 -10.63
C CYS A 128 -6.66 -6.54 -10.80
N ASN A 129 -5.73 -7.31 -11.36
CA ASN A 129 -5.82 -8.76 -11.52
C ASN A 129 -5.04 -9.44 -10.38
N TRP A 130 -5.70 -10.34 -9.67
CA TRP A 130 -5.11 -11.03 -8.51
C TRP A 130 -4.76 -12.49 -8.83
N ILE A 131 -3.57 -12.92 -8.40
CA ILE A 131 -3.09 -14.30 -8.46
C ILE A 131 -2.70 -14.74 -7.05
N TYR A 132 -3.11 -15.95 -6.66
CA TYR A 132 -2.89 -16.53 -5.33
C TYR A 132 -2.09 -17.83 -5.48
N ASN A 133 -1.02 -17.99 -4.70
CA ASN A 133 -0.17 -19.18 -4.71
C ASN A 133 0.04 -19.73 -3.30
#